data_AF-A0A924U798-F1
#
_entry.id   AF-A0A924U798-F1
#
_cell.length_a   1.000
_cell.length_b   1.000
_cell.length_c   1.000
_cell.angle_alpha   90.00
_cell.angle_beta   90.00
_cell.angle_gamma   90.00
#
_symmetry.space_group_name_H-M   'P 1'
#
loop_
_entity.id
_entity.type
_entity.pdbx_description
1 polymer ?
#
loop_
_entity_poly.entity_id
_entity_poly.type
_entity_poly.pdbx_seq_one_letter_code
_entity_poly.pdbx_strand_id
1 'polypeptide(L)'
;MHACNKRCPHEGYPLAEGSIDGDAVLTCHWHNWKFDLATGANPYGGDALRIYPVKGEAGAVRVDARDPPAELRIARALQQLDDAMTDHDAARIARELARLGKAALQHWAVPDAATFAAQCIAQVLDHGLAEHLYPAHLLKTWTAVRDEIGLGVPDATAQALRAAVNRRFGARFKQRHAMRTARQALGFVGKGD
;
A
#
# COMPACT_ATOMS: atom_id res chain seq x y z
N MET A 1 -1.89 -18.33 -22.94
CA MET A 1 -3.20 -18.46 -22.25
C MET A 1 -3.06 -17.80 -20.89
N HIS A 2 -3.96 -16.90 -20.54
CA HIS A 2 -3.87 -16.10 -19.31
C HIS A 2 -5.20 -16.14 -18.56
N ALA A 3 -5.16 -16.03 -17.24
CA ALA A 3 -6.33 -15.79 -16.41
C ALA A 3 -6.05 -14.63 -15.48
N CYS A 4 -7.00 -13.71 -15.35
CA CYS A 4 -6.87 -12.53 -14.53
C CYS A 4 -8.14 -12.27 -13.73
N ASN A 5 -8.07 -11.32 -12.79
CA ASN A 5 -9.25 -10.93 -12.02
C ASN A 5 -10.29 -10.25 -12.92
N LYS A 6 -11.56 -10.59 -12.75
CA LYS A 6 -12.64 -10.06 -13.59
C LYS A 6 -12.90 -8.56 -13.39
N ARG A 7 -12.48 -8.00 -12.25
CA ARG A 7 -12.70 -6.60 -11.88
C ARG A 7 -11.40 -5.80 -12.05
N CYS A 8 -11.51 -4.65 -12.71
CA CYS A 8 -10.42 -3.70 -12.82
C CYS A 8 -9.94 -3.28 -11.42
N PRO A 9 -8.65 -3.37 -11.10
CA PRO A 9 -8.15 -2.99 -9.79
C PRO A 9 -8.29 -1.49 -9.51
N HIS A 10 -8.45 -0.65 -10.54
CA HIS A 10 -8.66 0.79 -10.39
C HIS A 10 -10.01 1.09 -9.68
N GLU A 11 -11.14 0.78 -10.31
CA GLU A 11 -12.48 1.09 -9.78
C GLU A 11 -13.51 -0.05 -9.96
N GLY A 12 -13.04 -1.28 -10.16
CA GLY A 12 -13.88 -2.47 -10.06
C GLY A 12 -14.73 -2.82 -11.29
N TYR A 13 -14.59 -2.08 -12.40
CA TYR A 13 -15.31 -2.29 -13.65
C TYR A 13 -15.05 -3.69 -14.26
N PRO A 14 -16.03 -4.32 -14.93
CA PRO A 14 -15.85 -5.63 -15.56
C PRO A 14 -14.81 -5.59 -16.69
N LEU A 15 -13.71 -6.31 -16.52
CA LEU A 15 -12.65 -6.40 -17.53
C LEU A 15 -13.03 -7.26 -18.74
N ALA A 16 -14.08 -8.08 -18.62
CA ALA A 16 -14.63 -8.83 -19.73
C ALA A 16 -15.24 -7.92 -20.82
N GLU A 17 -15.56 -6.67 -20.49
CA GLU A 17 -16.04 -5.64 -21.42
C GLU A 17 -14.88 -4.84 -22.04
N GLY A 18 -13.64 -5.13 -21.64
CA GLY A 18 -12.44 -4.51 -22.20
C GLY A 18 -12.03 -5.06 -23.56
N SER A 19 -10.92 -4.54 -24.08
CA SER A 19 -10.28 -5.02 -25.31
C SER A 19 -8.88 -5.56 -25.02
N ILE A 20 -8.41 -6.50 -25.83
CA ILE A 20 -7.05 -7.05 -25.76
C ILE A 20 -6.37 -6.78 -27.10
N ASP A 21 -5.15 -6.25 -27.08
CA ASP A 21 -4.35 -6.01 -28.28
C ASP A 21 -3.41 -7.18 -28.64
N GLY A 22 -2.61 -7.00 -29.70
CA GLY A 22 -1.69 -8.03 -30.21
C GLY A 22 -0.57 -8.42 -29.24
N ASP A 23 -0.25 -7.55 -28.28
CA ASP A 23 0.79 -7.78 -27.26
C ASP A 23 0.21 -8.36 -25.96
N ALA A 24 -1.04 -8.82 -26.00
CA ALA A 24 -1.79 -9.32 -24.85
C ALA A 24 -1.95 -8.28 -23.73
N VAL A 25 -2.07 -7.00 -24.09
CA VAL A 25 -2.41 -5.93 -23.16
C VAL A 25 -3.92 -5.76 -23.11
N LEU A 26 -4.50 -5.99 -21.94
CA LEU A 26 -5.91 -5.79 -21.65
C LEU A 26 -6.16 -4.33 -21.29
N THR A 27 -7.04 -3.67 -22.05
CA THR A 27 -7.51 -2.30 -21.79
C THR A 27 -8.91 -2.32 -21.21
N CYS A 28 -9.07 -1.76 -20.01
CA CYS A 28 -10.36 -1.54 -19.37
C CYS A 28 -11.17 -0.49 -20.15
N HIS A 29 -12.39 -0.83 -20.56
CA HIS A 29 -13.23 0.04 -21.40
C HIS A 29 -13.66 1.36 -20.73
N TRP A 30 -13.61 1.45 -19.41
CA TRP A 30 -14.09 2.65 -18.71
C TRP A 30 -13.06 3.79 -18.68
N HIS A 31 -11.93 3.56 -18.01
CA HIS A 31 -10.88 4.58 -17.81
C HIS A 31 -9.60 4.28 -18.61
N ASN A 32 -9.64 3.30 -19.53
CA ASN A 32 -8.51 2.90 -20.37
C ASN A 32 -7.26 2.42 -19.61
N TRP A 33 -7.45 1.91 -18.38
CA TRP A 33 -6.38 1.24 -17.64
C TRP A 33 -5.88 0.03 -18.41
N LYS A 34 -4.56 -0.10 -18.55
CA LYS A 34 -3.93 -1.16 -19.34
C LYS A 34 -3.20 -2.13 -18.43
N PHE A 35 -3.26 -3.42 -18.78
CA PHE A 35 -2.63 -4.48 -18.02
C PHE A 35 -1.99 -5.50 -18.97
N ASP A 36 -0.70 -5.71 -18.82
CA ASP A 36 -0.02 -6.85 -19.43
C ASP A 36 -0.61 -8.14 -18.82
N LEU A 37 -1.15 -9.05 -19.64
CA LEU A 37 -1.78 -10.28 -19.15
C LEU A 37 -0.79 -11.37 -18.71
N ALA A 38 0.48 -11.26 -19.05
CA ALA A 38 1.53 -12.15 -18.57
C ALA A 38 1.96 -11.78 -17.15
N THR A 39 2.09 -10.49 -16.85
CA THR A 39 2.63 -10.00 -15.57
C THR A 39 1.58 -9.38 -14.64
N GLY A 40 0.49 -8.86 -15.20
CA GLY A 40 -0.51 -8.04 -14.53
C GLY A 40 -0.07 -6.59 -14.30
N ALA A 41 1.14 -6.21 -14.72
CA ALA A 41 1.62 -4.84 -14.55
C ALA A 41 0.84 -3.87 -15.45
N ASN A 42 0.67 -2.63 -14.98
CA ASN A 42 0.25 -1.55 -15.84
C ASN A 42 1.51 -0.97 -16.53
N PRO A 43 1.62 -1.01 -17.88
CA PRO A 43 2.79 -0.51 -18.60
C PRO A 43 3.09 0.98 -18.35
N TYR A 44 2.10 1.75 -17.90
CA TYR A 44 2.22 3.19 -17.62
C TYR A 44 2.27 3.50 -16.12
N GLY A 45 2.38 2.49 -15.26
CA GLY A 45 2.32 2.63 -13.80
C GLY A 45 0.88 2.68 -13.27
N GLY A 46 0.74 2.67 -11.93
CA GLY A 46 -0.55 2.60 -11.25
C GLY A 46 -0.91 1.19 -10.76
N ASP A 47 -2.21 0.94 -10.57
CA ASP A 47 -2.71 -0.34 -10.07
C ASP A 47 -2.27 -1.54 -10.94
N ALA A 48 -1.85 -2.63 -10.29
CA ALA A 48 -1.53 -3.88 -10.95
C ALA A 48 -2.67 -4.90 -10.87
N LEU A 49 -2.94 -5.60 -11.97
CA LEU A 49 -3.93 -6.66 -12.08
C LEU A 49 -3.43 -7.96 -11.43
N ARG A 50 -4.34 -8.72 -10.83
CA ARG A 50 -4.06 -10.06 -10.33
C ARG A 50 -4.14 -11.06 -11.48
N ILE A 51 -3.04 -11.76 -11.71
CA ILE A 51 -2.95 -12.90 -12.65
C ILE A 51 -3.04 -14.20 -11.85
N TYR A 52 -3.75 -15.18 -12.39
CA TYR A 52 -3.89 -16.51 -11.81
C TYR A 52 -3.06 -17.50 -12.63
N PRO A 53 -2.30 -18.40 -11.99
CA PRO A 53 -1.61 -19.48 -12.69
C PRO A 53 -2.61 -20.35 -13.48
N VAL A 54 -2.27 -20.65 -14.73
CA VAL A 54 -3.12 -21.45 -15.62
C VAL A 54 -2.34 -22.63 -16.16
N LYS A 55 -3.00 -23.79 -16.22
CA LYS A 55 -2.51 -24.98 -16.91
C LYS A 55 -3.53 -25.44 -17.95
N GLY A 56 -3.09 -25.63 -19.19
CA GLY A 56 -3.88 -26.28 -20.23
C GLY A 56 -3.81 -27.79 -20.08
N GLU A 57 -4.95 -28.46 -20.17
CA GLU A 57 -5.09 -29.91 -20.25
C GLU A 57 -5.97 -30.26 -21.45
N ALA A 58 -5.89 -31.47 -22.00
CA ALA A 58 -6.68 -31.84 -23.18
C ALA A 58 -8.18 -31.64 -22.93
N GLY A 59 -8.77 -30.64 -23.61
CA GLY A 59 -10.19 -30.27 -23.51
C GLY A 59 -10.57 -29.42 -22.28
N ALA A 60 -9.61 -28.99 -21.44
CA ALA A 60 -9.92 -28.22 -20.23
C ALA A 60 -8.83 -27.18 -19.88
N VAL A 61 -9.25 -26.15 -19.14
CA VAL A 61 -8.35 -25.13 -18.58
C VAL A 61 -8.47 -25.18 -17.06
N ARG A 62 -7.33 -25.33 -16.38
CA ARG A 62 -7.28 -25.27 -14.92
C ARG A 62 -6.66 -23.95 -14.47
N VAL A 63 -7.35 -23.29 -13.55
CA VAL A 63 -6.93 -22.02 -12.96
C VAL A 63 -6.69 -22.21 -11.47
N ASP A 64 -5.53 -21.80 -10.97
CA ASP A 64 -5.27 -21.76 -9.54
C ASP A 64 -5.84 -20.46 -8.94
N ALA A 65 -7.04 -20.56 -8.37
CA ALA A 65 -7.74 -19.42 -7.77
C ALA A 65 -7.30 -19.09 -6.34
N ARG A 66 -6.37 -19.85 -5.75
CA ARG A 66 -5.92 -19.61 -4.38
C ARG A 66 -5.24 -18.24 -4.28
N ASP A 67 -5.37 -17.62 -3.11
CA ASP A 67 -4.56 -16.45 -2.78
C ASP A 67 -3.10 -16.86 -2.62
N PRO A 68 -2.15 -16.04 -3.14
CA PRO A 68 -0.75 -16.20 -2.77
C PRO A 68 -0.59 -16.16 -1.24
N PRO A 69 0.48 -16.77 -0.70
CA PRO A 69 0.86 -16.64 0.70
C PRO A 69 0.71 -15.20 1.21
N ALA A 70 0.24 -15.05 2.46
CA ALA A 70 -0.08 -13.75 3.03
C ALA A 70 1.11 -12.78 2.98
N GLU A 71 2.31 -13.30 3.20
CA GLU A 71 3.58 -12.57 3.18
C GLU A 71 3.82 -11.92 1.82
N LEU A 72 3.59 -12.65 0.72
CA LEU A 72 3.73 -12.12 -0.64
C LEU A 72 2.66 -11.07 -0.97
N ARG A 73 1.42 -11.28 -0.50
CA ARG A 73 0.34 -10.29 -0.67
C ARG A 73 0.64 -9.00 0.08
N ILE A 74 1.11 -9.09 1.33
CA ILE A 74 1.52 -7.96 2.14
C ILE A 74 2.68 -7.23 1.48
N ALA A 75 3.74 -7.95 1.06
CA ALA A 75 4.90 -7.36 0.41
C ALA A 75 4.50 -6.59 -0.86
N ARG A 76 3.65 -7.18 -1.72
CA ARG A 76 3.14 -6.52 -2.92
C ARG A 76 2.33 -5.27 -2.60
N ALA A 77 1.41 -5.35 -1.64
CA ALA A 77 0.59 -4.19 -1.27
C ALA A 77 1.40 -3.07 -0.61
N LEU A 78 2.43 -3.39 0.19
CA LEU A 78 3.36 -2.40 0.73
C LEU A 78 4.18 -1.72 -0.38
N GLN A 79 4.66 -2.47 -1.37
CA GLN A 79 5.34 -1.88 -2.52
C GLN A 79 4.43 -0.93 -3.30
N GLN A 80 3.20 -1.37 -3.63
CA GLN A 80 2.24 -0.55 -4.35
C GLN A 80 1.82 0.70 -3.57
N LEU A 81 1.76 0.62 -2.24
CA LEU A 81 1.53 1.76 -1.37
C LEU A 81 2.70 2.75 -1.43
N ASP A 82 3.95 2.28 -1.42
CA ASP A 82 5.13 3.14 -1.53
C ASP A 82 5.17 3.87 -2.89
N ASP A 83 4.82 3.15 -3.97
CA ASP A 83 4.67 3.73 -5.31
C ASP A 83 3.58 4.80 -5.32
N ALA A 84 2.38 4.50 -4.82
CA ALA A 84 1.26 5.45 -4.76
C ALA A 84 1.57 6.69 -3.92
N MET A 85 2.30 6.54 -2.82
CA MET A 85 2.79 7.66 -2.00
C MET A 85 3.82 8.52 -2.74
N THR A 86 4.64 7.91 -3.58
CA THR A 86 5.63 8.61 -4.43
C THR A 86 4.95 9.40 -5.54
N ASP A 87 3.87 8.85 -6.09
CA ASP A 87 3.05 9.47 -7.14
C ASP A 87 2.05 10.50 -6.60
N HIS A 88 1.87 10.56 -5.27
CA HIS A 88 0.84 11.38 -4.61
C HIS A 88 -0.60 11.02 -5.02
N ASP A 89 -0.85 9.75 -5.34
CA ASP A 89 -2.18 9.24 -5.73
C ASP A 89 -2.99 8.83 -4.49
N ALA A 90 -3.80 9.76 -3.98
CA ALA A 90 -4.61 9.54 -2.79
C ALA A 90 -5.62 8.39 -2.95
N ALA A 91 -6.19 8.20 -4.14
CA ALA A 91 -7.17 7.15 -4.39
C ALA A 91 -6.50 5.77 -4.36
N ARG A 92 -5.33 5.64 -4.99
CA ARG A 92 -4.54 4.40 -4.96
C ARG A 92 -4.02 4.10 -3.55
N ILE A 93 -3.57 5.10 -2.80
CA ILE A 93 -3.19 4.95 -1.38
C ILE A 93 -4.33 4.32 -0.58
N ALA A 94 -5.55 4.85 -0.69
CA ALA A 94 -6.71 4.32 0.03
C ALA A 94 -7.02 2.86 -0.36
N ARG A 95 -6.93 2.52 -1.65
CA ARG A 95 -7.12 1.14 -2.14
C ARG A 95 -6.05 0.18 -1.59
N GLU A 96 -4.78 0.57 -1.59
CA GLU A 96 -3.71 -0.29 -1.06
C GLU A 96 -3.82 -0.50 0.45
N LEU A 97 -4.23 0.53 1.20
CA LEU A 97 -4.54 0.40 2.62
C LEU A 97 -5.69 -0.59 2.86
N ALA A 98 -6.73 -0.56 2.02
CA ALA A 98 -7.82 -1.54 2.09
C ALA A 98 -7.35 -2.96 1.73
N ARG A 99 -6.46 -3.11 0.74
CA ARG A 99 -5.89 -4.41 0.32
C ARG A 99 -4.99 -5.04 1.39
N LEU A 100 -4.28 -4.23 2.16
CA LEU A 100 -3.41 -4.68 3.25
C LEU A 100 -4.19 -5.41 4.36
N GLY A 101 -5.44 -5.02 4.62
CA GLY A 101 -6.38 -5.72 5.49
C GLY A 101 -5.83 -6.10 6.88
N LYS A 102 -6.40 -7.13 7.51
CA LYS A 102 -5.92 -7.66 8.82
C LYS A 102 -4.53 -8.30 8.74
N ALA A 103 -4.11 -8.81 7.58
CA ALA A 103 -2.83 -9.50 7.43
C ALA A 103 -1.64 -8.55 7.60
N ALA A 104 -1.74 -7.30 7.14
CA ALA A 104 -0.72 -6.29 7.41
C ALA A 104 -0.62 -5.88 8.88
N LEU A 105 -1.74 -5.90 9.62
CA LEU A 105 -1.73 -5.68 11.07
C LEU A 105 -0.95 -6.77 11.80
N GLN A 106 -0.96 -8.02 11.30
CA GLN A 106 -0.17 -9.11 11.87
C GLN A 106 1.33 -8.90 11.66
N HIS A 107 1.74 -8.38 10.50
CA HIS A 107 3.16 -8.07 10.25
C HIS A 107 3.72 -7.03 11.22
N TRP A 108 2.91 -6.03 11.57
CA TRP A 108 3.26 -4.99 12.53
C TRP A 108 2.72 -5.27 13.94
N ALA A 109 2.28 -6.50 14.22
CA ALA A 109 1.68 -6.83 15.50
C ALA A 109 2.67 -6.55 16.64
N VAL A 110 2.13 -6.06 17.74
CA VAL A 110 2.87 -5.78 18.96
C VAL A 110 2.49 -6.84 19.98
N PRO A 111 3.25 -7.95 20.10
CA PRO A 111 2.91 -9.04 21.03
C PRO A 111 3.15 -8.63 22.49
N ASP A 112 4.14 -7.78 22.74
CA ASP A 112 4.44 -7.23 24.06
C ASP A 112 4.32 -5.70 24.03
N ALA A 113 3.21 -5.21 24.58
CA ALA A 113 2.90 -3.79 24.61
C ALA A 113 3.84 -2.99 25.54
N ALA A 114 4.35 -3.61 26.62
CA ALA A 114 5.21 -2.93 27.59
C ALA A 114 6.60 -2.71 26.99
N THR A 115 7.18 -3.75 26.40
CA THR A 115 8.46 -3.66 25.68
C THR A 115 8.36 -2.68 24.52
N PHE A 116 7.28 -2.72 23.74
CA PHE A 116 7.07 -1.78 22.66
C PHE A 116 6.95 -0.33 23.12
N ALA A 117 6.25 -0.06 24.23
CA ALA A 117 6.16 1.29 24.79
C ALA A 117 7.54 1.83 25.20
N ALA A 118 8.39 1.00 25.82
CA ALA A 118 9.76 1.37 26.17
C ALA A 118 10.61 1.70 24.92
N GLN A 119 10.46 0.91 23.85
CA GLN A 119 11.14 1.15 22.57
C GLN A 119 10.68 2.46 21.92
N CYS A 120 9.37 2.75 21.91
CA CYS A 120 8.86 4.03 21.41
C CYS A 120 9.45 5.22 22.16
N ILE A 121 9.53 5.15 23.49
CA ILE A 121 10.14 6.21 24.31
C ILE A 121 11.62 6.39 23.94
N ALA A 122 12.38 5.29 23.88
CA ALA A 122 13.79 5.32 23.52
C ALA A 122 14.01 5.96 22.14
N GLN A 123 13.20 5.57 21.15
CA GLN A 123 13.30 6.11 19.79
C GLN A 123 12.86 7.58 19.71
N VAL A 124 11.86 8.03 20.48
CA VAL A 124 11.52 9.46 20.54
C VAL A 124 12.68 10.30 21.08
N LEU A 125 13.40 9.78 22.07
CA LEU A 125 14.55 10.46 22.67
C LEU A 125 15.79 10.43 21.78
N ASP A 126 16.00 9.33 21.05
CA ASP A 126 17.15 9.12 20.17
C ASP A 126 16.72 8.46 18.85
N HIS A 127 16.21 9.27 17.91
CA HIS A 127 15.80 8.83 16.57
C HIS A 127 16.85 9.08 15.49
N GLY A 128 18.01 9.66 15.84
CA GLY A 128 19.11 9.89 14.91
C GLY A 128 18.85 10.91 13.78
N LEU A 129 17.90 11.84 13.91
CA LEU A 129 17.70 12.95 12.95
C LEU A 129 17.90 14.29 13.65
N ALA A 130 18.38 15.31 12.93
CA ALA A 130 18.65 16.62 13.50
C ALA A 130 17.39 17.47 13.71
N GLU A 131 16.32 17.19 12.94
CA GLU A 131 15.10 18.01 12.96
C GLU A 131 14.15 17.60 14.09
N HIS A 132 13.94 18.51 15.04
CA HIS A 132 13.05 18.36 16.19
C HIS A 132 11.57 18.10 15.84
N LEU A 133 11.15 18.33 14.58
CA LEU A 133 9.77 18.10 14.16
C LEU A 133 9.42 16.60 14.15
N TYR A 134 10.38 15.72 13.80
CA TYR A 134 10.16 14.27 13.79
C TYR A 134 9.83 13.68 15.17
N PRO A 135 10.64 13.90 16.23
CA PRO A 135 10.34 13.36 17.55
C PRO A 135 9.06 13.94 18.12
N ALA A 136 8.75 15.22 17.84
CA ALA A 136 7.48 15.83 18.23
C ALA A 136 6.28 15.10 17.60
N HIS A 137 6.35 14.73 16.32
CA HIS A 137 5.27 13.96 15.68
C HIS A 137 5.20 12.51 16.20
N LEU A 138 6.34 11.85 16.38
CA LEU A 138 6.38 10.50 16.96
C LEU A 138 5.76 10.48 18.35
N LEU A 139 6.14 11.44 19.21
CA LEU A 139 5.60 11.61 20.56
C LEU A 139 4.09 11.86 20.52
N LYS A 140 3.62 12.81 19.71
CA LYS A 140 2.18 13.13 19.58
C LYS A 140 1.36 11.92 19.12
N THR A 141 1.83 11.21 18.09
CA THR A 141 1.12 10.04 17.59
C THR A 141 1.10 8.91 18.61
N TRP A 142 2.25 8.61 19.25
CA TRP A 142 2.33 7.53 20.25
C TRP A 142 1.50 7.83 21.49
N THR A 143 1.59 9.06 22.04
CA THR A 143 0.81 9.47 23.22
C THR A 143 -0.68 9.42 22.95
N ALA A 144 -1.15 9.97 21.82
CA ALA A 144 -2.56 9.91 21.45
C ALA A 144 -3.08 8.47 21.37
N VAL A 145 -2.32 7.57 20.73
CA VAL A 145 -2.70 6.15 20.64
C VAL A 145 -2.69 5.46 22.00
N ARG A 146 -1.67 5.71 22.83
CA ARG A 146 -1.59 5.15 24.18
C ARG A 146 -2.79 5.58 25.02
N ASP A 147 -3.13 6.86 24.98
CA ASP A 147 -4.20 7.43 25.78
C ASP A 147 -5.57 6.90 25.31
N GLU A 148 -5.81 6.83 23.99
CA GLU A 148 -7.01 6.22 23.41
C GLU A 148 -7.18 4.75 23.84
N ILE A 149 -6.09 3.96 23.82
CA ILE A 149 -6.13 2.58 24.32
C ILE A 149 -6.43 2.54 25.82
N GLY A 150 -5.88 3.48 26.60
CA GLY A 150 -6.15 3.64 28.03
C GLY A 150 -7.61 3.95 28.35
N LEU A 151 -8.37 4.52 27.40
CA LEU A 151 -9.82 4.74 27.52
C LEU A 151 -10.66 3.46 27.33
N GLY A 152 -10.03 2.32 26.98
CA GLY A 152 -10.71 1.03 26.90
C GLY A 152 -11.40 0.73 25.57
N VAL A 153 -10.83 1.17 24.44
CA VAL A 153 -11.31 0.76 23.11
C VAL A 153 -11.27 -0.77 22.94
N PRO A 154 -12.10 -1.36 22.05
CA PRO A 154 -12.09 -2.80 21.81
C PRO A 154 -10.70 -3.36 21.49
N ASP A 155 -10.41 -4.59 21.93
CA ASP A 155 -9.08 -5.22 21.76
C ASP A 155 -8.58 -5.23 20.32
N ALA A 156 -9.45 -5.52 19.36
CA ALA A 156 -9.11 -5.49 17.94
C ALA A 156 -8.66 -4.08 17.49
N THR A 157 -9.31 -3.03 18.00
CA THR A 157 -8.94 -1.64 17.77
C THR A 157 -7.61 -1.31 18.44
N ALA A 158 -7.41 -1.72 19.69
CA ALA A 158 -6.16 -1.49 20.41
C ALA A 158 -4.96 -2.18 19.74
N GLN A 159 -5.15 -3.40 19.21
CA GLN A 159 -4.16 -4.12 18.41
C GLN A 159 -3.85 -3.38 17.10
N ALA A 160 -4.87 -2.92 16.39
CA ALA A 160 -4.69 -2.18 15.15
C ALA A 160 -3.96 -0.85 15.36
N LEU A 161 -4.30 -0.12 16.42
CA LEU A 161 -3.64 1.14 16.80
C LEU A 161 -2.17 0.91 17.17
N ARG A 162 -1.86 -0.11 17.97
CA ARG A 162 -0.46 -0.49 18.28
C ARG A 162 0.32 -0.85 17.02
N ALA A 163 -0.26 -1.65 16.12
CA ALA A 163 0.36 -2.01 14.87
C ALA A 163 0.61 -0.79 13.96
N ALA A 164 -0.30 0.19 13.94
CA ALA A 164 -0.12 1.44 13.21
C ALA A 164 1.05 2.27 13.76
N VAL A 165 1.19 2.36 15.08
CA VAL A 165 2.34 3.03 15.72
C VAL A 165 3.63 2.26 15.42
N ASN A 166 3.63 0.94 15.53
CA ASN A 166 4.81 0.10 15.24
C ASN A 166 5.29 0.31 13.81
N ARG A 167 4.36 0.29 12.84
CA ARG A 167 4.64 0.64 11.44
C ARG A 167 5.23 2.05 11.31
N ARG A 168 4.67 3.04 12.00
CA ARG A 168 5.12 4.43 11.92
C ARG A 168 6.55 4.60 12.44
N PHE A 169 6.88 3.94 13.54
CA PHE A 169 8.21 3.98 14.16
C PHE A 169 9.24 3.17 13.36
N GLY A 170 8.82 2.05 12.74
CA GLY A 170 9.68 1.25 11.85
C GLY A 170 9.88 1.86 10.46
N ALA A 171 9.08 2.84 10.05
CA ALA A 171 9.21 3.49 8.75
C ALA A 171 10.45 4.38 8.71
N ARG A 172 11.37 4.14 7.77
CA ARG A 172 12.52 5.04 7.54
C ARG A 172 12.03 6.35 6.94
N PHE A 173 12.31 7.46 7.62
CA PHE A 173 12.03 8.79 7.09
C PHE A 173 12.99 9.08 5.94
N LYS A 174 12.47 9.13 4.71
CA LYS A 174 13.21 9.68 3.56
C LYS A 174 13.34 11.19 3.80
N GLN A 175 14.51 11.66 4.25
CA GLN A 175 14.79 13.10 4.37
C GLN A 175 14.94 13.76 2.98
N ARG A 176 14.93 15.11 2.95
CA ARG A 176 14.99 15.98 1.76
C ARG A 176 14.41 15.34 0.50
N HIS A 177 13.10 15.46 0.34
CA HIS A 177 12.46 15.21 -0.94
C HIS A 177 12.75 16.38 -1.90
N ALA A 178 14.00 16.54 -2.33
CA ALA A 178 14.41 17.56 -3.30
C ALA A 178 13.47 17.59 -4.52
N MET A 179 13.02 16.40 -4.96
CA MET A 179 12.03 16.26 -6.02
C MET A 179 10.63 16.77 -5.64
N ARG A 180 10.18 16.61 -4.39
CA ARG A 180 8.89 17.19 -3.93
C ARG A 180 8.97 18.71 -3.88
N THR A 181 10.06 19.26 -3.34
CA THR A 181 10.30 20.71 -3.32
C THR A 181 10.40 21.26 -4.74
N ALA A 182 11.11 20.57 -5.65
CA ALA A 182 11.19 20.93 -7.05
C ALA A 182 9.82 20.88 -7.75
N ARG A 183 9.02 19.82 -7.54
CA ARG A 183 7.65 19.70 -8.08
C ARG A 183 6.72 20.80 -7.55
N GLN A 184 6.78 21.11 -6.26
CA GLN A 184 6.01 22.22 -5.67
C GLN A 184 6.43 23.58 -6.24
N ALA A 185 7.74 23.81 -6.43
CA ALA A 185 8.25 25.01 -7.06
C ALA A 185 7.80 25.11 -8.53
N LEU A 186 7.89 24.02 -9.30
CA LEU A 186 7.41 23.97 -10.69
C LEU A 186 5.91 24.22 -10.79
N GLY A 187 5.09 23.69 -9.87
CA GLY A 187 3.66 23.96 -9.82
C GLY A 187 3.30 25.40 -9.44
N PHE A 188 4.23 26.13 -8.80
CA PHE A 188 4.09 27.56 -8.51
C PHE A 188 4.50 28.43 -9.71
N VAL A 189 5.55 28.04 -10.43
CA VAL A 189 6.04 28.75 -11.63
C VAL A 189 5.16 28.50 -12.86
N GLY A 190 4.54 27.33 -12.97
CA GLY A 190 3.63 26.98 -14.08
C GLY A 190 2.21 27.56 -13.99
N LYS A 191 1.95 28.46 -13.04
CA LYS A 191 0.67 29.19 -12.89
C LYS A 191 0.78 30.67 -13.31
N GLY A 192 1.61 30.96 -14.31
CA GLY A 192 1.61 32.23 -15.04
C GLY A 192 1.17 31.97 -16.47
N ASP A 193 0.04 32.61 -16.83
CA ASP A 193 -0.64 32.73 -18.13
C ASP A 193 -1.18 31.46 -18.83
#